data_AF-A0A7W0RL97-F1
#
_entry.id   AF-A0A7W0RL97-F1
#
_cell.length_a   1.000
_cell.length_b   1.000
_cell.length_c   1.000
_cell.angle_alpha   90.00
_cell.angle_beta   90.00
_cell.angle_gamma   90.00
#
_symmetry.space_group_name_H-M   'P 1'
#
loop_
_entity.id
_entity.type
_entity.pdbx_description
1 polymer ?
#
loop_
_entity_poly.entity_id
_entity_poly.type
_entity_poly.pdbx_seq_one_letter_code
_entity_poly.pdbx_strand_id
1 'polypeptide(L)' 'MAERKALGLMDPGRADVIGGGAVLLGCVVRRLGLSEMVASEHDILDGIAWSLA' A
#
# COMPACT_ATOMS: atom_id res chain seq x y z
N MET A 1 2.02 8.65 -14.68
CA MET A 1 0.92 8.69 -13.69
C MET A 1 -0.42 9.09 -14.29
N ALA A 2 -0.47 9.81 -15.42
CA ALA A 2 -1.73 10.19 -16.08
C ALA A 2 -2.66 8.99 -16.39
N GLU A 3 -2.11 7.90 -16.96
CA GLU A 3 -2.87 6.66 -17.19
C GLU A 3 -3.43 6.02 -15.90
N ARG A 4 -2.64 5.98 -14.81
CA ARG A 4 -3.10 5.41 -13.54
C ARG A 4 -4.16 6.26 -12.84
N LYS A 5 -4.04 7.59 -12.94
CA LYS A 5 -5.06 8.54 -12.45
C LYS A 5 -6.38 8.36 -13.21
N ALA A 6 -6.33 8.04 -14.50
CA ALA A 6 -7.51 7.82 -15.34
C ALA A 6 -8.32 6.57 -14.98
N LEU A 7 -7.75 5.60 -14.25
CA LEU A 7 -8.46 4.40 -13.81
C LEU A 7 -9.47 4.67 -12.67
N GLY A 8 -9.39 5.81 -11.99
CA GLY A 8 -10.33 6.19 -10.92
C GLY A 8 -10.25 5.35 -9.63
N LEU A 9 -9.37 4.35 -9.59
CA LEU A 9 -9.21 3.42 -8.46
C LEU A 9 -8.30 3.96 -7.33
N MET A 10 -7.70 5.14 -7.52
CA MET A 10 -6.67 5.67 -6.64
C MET A 10 -7.06 7.04 -6.10
N ASP A 11 -6.94 7.22 -4.79
CA ASP A 11 -7.09 8.52 -4.14
C ASP A 11 -6.17 9.56 -4.84
N PRO A 12 -6.67 10.77 -5.15
CA PRO A 12 -5.91 11.78 -5.87
C PRO A 12 -4.54 12.08 -5.23
N GLY A 13 -4.44 12.07 -3.90
CA GLY A 13 -3.19 12.32 -3.17
C GLY A 13 -2.20 11.16 -3.23
N ARG A 14 -2.66 9.92 -3.48
CA ARG A 14 -1.81 8.73 -3.55
C ARG A 14 -1.10 8.57 -4.88
N ALA A 15 -1.63 9.15 -5.94
CA ALA A 15 -1.13 8.95 -7.30
C ALA A 15 0.30 9.46 -7.51
N ASP A 16 0.72 10.48 -6.75
CA ASP A 16 2.07 11.05 -6.89
C ASP A 16 3.13 10.25 -6.12
N VAL A 17 2.72 9.47 -5.11
CA VAL A 17 3.63 8.70 -4.24
C VAL A 17 3.64 7.19 -4.51
N ILE A 18 2.66 6.68 -5.27
CA ILE A 18 2.48 5.24 -5.51
C ILE A 18 3.73 4.57 -6.11
N GLY A 19 4.45 5.27 -6.99
CA GLY A 19 5.68 4.77 -7.60
C GLY A 19 6.80 4.57 -6.58
N GLY A 20 6.98 5.53 -5.66
CA GLY A 20 7.98 5.43 -4.59
C GLY A 20 7.66 4.31 -3.62
N GLY A 21 6.38 4.18 -3.23
CA GLY A 21 5.91 3.07 -2.40
C GLY A 21 6.18 1.71 -3.03
N ALA A 22 5.94 1.56 -4.34
CA ALA A 22 6.20 0.31 -5.07
C ALA A 22 7.70 -0.07 -5.09
N VAL A 23 8.60 0.93 -5.21
CA VAL A 23 10.05 0.68 -5.15
C VAL A 23 10.47 0.17 -3.77
N LEU A 24 9.99 0.83 -2.70
CA LEU A 24 10.28 0.41 -1.32
C LEU A 24 9.75 -1.00 -1.05
N LEU A 25 8.50 -1.26 -1.42
CA LEU A 25 7.90 -2.59 -1.28
C LEU A 25 8.71 -3.66 -2.03
N GLY A 26 9.14 -3.39 -3.26
CA GLY A 26 9.98 -4.30 -4.03
C GLY A 26 11.36 -4.56 -3.39
N CYS A 27 11.95 -3.56 -2.74
CA CYS A 27 13.18 -3.75 -1.95
C CYS A 27 12.95 -4.69 -0.77
N VAL A 28 11.85 -4.50 -0.01
CA VAL A 28 11.51 -5.36 1.13
C VAL A 28 11.23 -6.80 0.68
N VAL A 29 10.39 -6.99 -0.34
CA VAL A 29 10.05 -8.32 -0.89
C VAL A 29 11.31 -9.07 -1.32
N ARG A 30 12.21 -8.41 -2.07
CA ARG A 30 13.49 -9.02 -2.48
C ARG A 30 14.39 -9.32 -1.30
N ARG A 31 14.47 -8.41 -0.32
CA ARG A 31 15.33 -8.58 0.85
C ARG A 31 14.90 -9.76 1.72
N LEU A 32 13.60 -10.00 1.81
CA LEU A 32 12.99 -11.07 2.60
C LEU A 32 12.80 -12.38 1.81
N GLY A 33 12.99 -12.37 0.49
CA GLY A 33 12.82 -13.54 -0.36
C GLY A 33 11.36 -14.01 -0.49
N LEU A 34 10.40 -13.08 -0.40
CA LEU A 34 8.97 -13.40 -0.46
C LEU A 34 8.53 -13.62 -1.91
N SER A 35 7.76 -14.68 -2.15
CA SER A 35 7.13 -14.97 -3.45
C SER A 35 5.73 -14.38 -3.58
N GLU A 36 5.07 -14.11 -2.46
CA GLU A 36 3.71 -13.60 -2.40
C GLU A 36 3.51 -12.72 -1.17
N MET A 37 2.50 -11.86 -1.22
CA MET A 37 2.02 -11.10 -0.07
C MET A 37 0.50 -10.96 -0.14
N VAL A 38 -0.12 -10.86 1.02
CA VAL A 38 -1.53 -10.51 1.17
C VAL A 38 -1.62 -9.09 1.70
N ALA A 39 -2.38 -8.23 1.03
CA ALA A 39 -2.70 -6.90 1.51
C ALA A 39 -3.93 -6.98 2.44
N SER A 40 -3.79 -6.46 3.65
CA SER A 40 -4.90 -6.33 4.60
C SER A 40 -5.75 -5.10 4.28
N GLU A 41 -7.06 -5.20 4.43
CA GLU A 41 -7.97 -4.04 4.44
C GLU A 41 -7.92 -3.28 5.77
N HIS A 42 -7.57 -3.96 6.86
CA HIS A 42 -7.42 -3.34 8.17
C HIS A 42 -6.07 -2.65 8.31
N ASP A 43 -6.08 -1.48 8.94
CA ASP A 43 -4.91 -0.66 9.20
C ASP A 43 -4.71 -0.35 10.71
N ILE A 44 -3.87 0.64 11.00
CA ILE A 44 -3.51 1.02 12.37
C ILE A 44 -4.72 1.50 13.19
N LEU A 45 -5.73 2.10 12.55
CA LEU A 45 -6.91 2.61 13.23
C LEU A 45 -7.80 1.47 13.72
N ASP A 46 -7.91 0.39 12.96
CA ASP A 46 -8.61 -0.82 13.39
C ASP A 46 -7.93 -1.45 14.61
N GLY A 47 -6.59 -1.50 14.60
CA GLY A 47 -5.82 -1.97 15.75
C GLY A 47 -6.04 -1.13 17.01
N ILE A 48 -6.08 0.20 16.86
CA ILE A 48 -6.39 1.11 17.97
C ILE A 48 -7.82 0.87 18.47
N ALA A 49 -8.80 0.79 17.57
CA ALA A 49 -10.20 0.53 17.94
C ALA A 49 -10.34 -0.78 18.71
N TRP A 50 -9.64 -1.84 18.28
CA TRP A 50 -9.65 -3.12 18.99
C TRP A 50 -8.99 -3.04 20.37
N SER A 51 -7.91 -2.27 20.52
CA SER A 51 -7.21 -2.12 21.81
C SER A 51 -8.01 -1.39 22.90
N LEU A 52 -9.09 -0.70 22.52
CA LEU A 52 -9.97 0.05 23.43
C LEU A 52 -11.19 -0.75 23.91
N ALA A 53 -11.43 -1.94 23.34
CA ALA A 53 -12.51 -2.85 23.71
C ALA A 53 -12.06 -3.82 24.82
#